data_AF-A0A967B4Z9-F1
#
_entry.id   AF-A0A967B4Z9-F1
#
_cell.length_a   1.000
_cell.length_b   1.000
_cell.length_c   1.000
_cell.angle_alpha   90.00
_cell.angle_beta   90.00
_cell.angle_gamma   90.00
#
_symmetry.space_group_name_H-M   'P 1'
#
loop_
_entity.id
_entity.type
_entity.pdbx_description
1 polymer ?
#
loop_
_entity_poly.entity_id
_entity_poly.type
_entity_poly.pdbx_seq_one_letter_code
_entity_poly.pdbx_strand_id
1 'polypeptide(L)'
;MMRAMTTTAGMMIRFRGSLRSCDLVVRSTGNGRGRIALDSTVATALLVCLGSDRRADATDTLPTEIALLPAQSAGAFARRGWPGDILLAEGVRLGSRLWLLERGKSDETDRVAAIGYAAEAVSALADWTGESIQTAAVWLQPGVLQVSAATSGVSVRTPGVGS
;
A
#
# COMPACT_ATOMS: atom_id res chain seq x y z
N MET A 1 -10.47 19.02 -35.26
CA MET A 1 -9.81 19.33 -33.97
C MET A 1 -9.84 18.06 -33.12
N MET A 2 -8.72 17.36 -33.05
CA MET A 2 -8.62 16.00 -32.51
C MET A 2 -8.55 16.08 -30.98
N ARG A 3 -9.56 15.53 -30.29
CA ARG A 3 -9.60 15.50 -28.83
C ARG A 3 -8.53 14.51 -28.36
N ALA A 4 -7.49 15.00 -27.69
CA ALA A 4 -6.49 14.15 -27.05
C ALA A 4 -7.23 13.23 -26.07
N MET A 5 -7.30 11.95 -26.42
CA MET A 5 -7.85 10.91 -25.57
C MET A 5 -6.77 10.65 -24.52
N THR A 6 -6.84 11.34 -23.39
CA THR A 6 -6.01 11.04 -22.22
C THR A 6 -6.35 9.61 -21.80
N THR A 7 -5.54 8.65 -22.25
CA THR A 7 -5.60 7.28 -21.77
C THR A 7 -5.13 7.31 -20.32
N THR A 8 -6.07 7.53 -19.40
CA THR A 8 -5.85 7.25 -17.99
C THR A 8 -5.60 5.76 -17.89
N ALA A 9 -4.32 5.36 -17.80
CA ALA A 9 -3.93 4.03 -17.37
C ALA A 9 -4.41 3.88 -15.92
N GLY A 10 -5.64 3.41 -15.77
CA GLY A 10 -6.27 3.18 -14.49
C GLY A 10 -5.82 1.84 -13.91
N MET A 11 -5.45 1.87 -12.64
CA MET A 11 -5.46 0.75 -11.70
C MET A 11 -6.43 -0.36 -12.13
N MET A 12 -5.90 -1.56 -12.40
CA MET A 12 -6.66 -2.59 -13.11
C MET A 12 -7.58 -3.44 -12.24
N ILE A 13 -7.48 -3.27 -10.93
CA ILE A 13 -8.58 -3.51 -10.02
C ILE A 13 -9.17 -2.14 -9.70
N ARG A 14 -10.22 -1.77 -10.45
CA ARG A 14 -10.95 -0.54 -10.14
C ARG A 14 -11.87 -0.81 -8.96
N PHE A 15 -11.51 -0.30 -7.79
CA PHE A 15 -12.43 -0.30 -6.65
C PHE A 15 -13.63 0.60 -6.94
N ARG A 16 -14.82 0.02 -6.99
CA ARG A 16 -16.09 0.76 -7.03
C ARG A 16 -16.56 1.00 -5.61
N GLY A 17 -16.32 2.21 -5.10
CA GLY A 17 -16.68 2.59 -3.72
C GLY A 17 -18.15 2.36 -3.35
N SER A 18 -19.07 2.57 -4.29
CA SER A 18 -20.51 2.33 -4.06
C SER A 18 -20.88 0.86 -3.90
N LEU A 19 -20.13 -0.04 -4.53
CA LEU A 19 -20.39 -1.48 -4.52
C LEU A 19 -19.42 -2.25 -3.61
N ARG A 20 -18.40 -1.57 -3.07
CA ARG A 20 -17.25 -2.17 -2.38
C ARG A 20 -16.67 -3.38 -3.14
N SER A 21 -16.69 -3.30 -4.46
CA SER A 21 -16.27 -4.40 -5.34
C SER A 21 -15.14 -3.96 -6.27
N CYS A 22 -14.40 -4.96 -6.72
CA CYS A 22 -13.30 -4.83 -7.66
C CYS A 22 -13.72 -5.47 -8.98
N ASP A 23 -13.63 -4.73 -10.08
CA ASP A 23 -13.99 -5.23 -11.41
C ASP A 23 -12.75 -5.77 -12.14
N LEU A 24 -12.89 -6.91 -12.83
CA LEU A 24 -11.84 -7.53 -13.63
C LEU A 24 -12.10 -7.23 -15.11
N VAL A 25 -11.19 -6.50 -15.75
CA VAL A 25 -11.34 -6.15 -17.16
C VAL A 25 -10.72 -7.24 -18.06
N VAL A 26 -11.55 -7.80 -18.95
CA VAL A 26 -11.10 -8.71 -20.02
C VAL A 26 -10.88 -7.90 -21.30
N ARG A 27 -9.64 -7.88 -21.80
CA ARG A 27 -9.29 -7.28 -23.09
C ARG A 27 -9.53 -8.31 -24.20
N SER A 28 -10.37 -7.96 -25.17
CA SER A 28 -10.60 -8.82 -26.34
C SER A 28 -9.30 -9.08 -27.11
N THR A 29 -9.09 -10.34 -27.49
CA THR A 29 -8.02 -10.76 -28.42
C THR A 29 -8.59 -11.22 -29.77
N GLY A 30 -9.89 -11.02 -30.02
CA GLY A 30 -10.60 -11.52 -31.20
C GLY A 30 -11.19 -12.93 -31.02
N ASN A 31 -12.06 -13.34 -31.96
CA ASN A 31 -12.68 -14.68 -32.03
C ASN A 31 -13.36 -15.16 -30.73
N GLY A 32 -14.05 -14.27 -30.02
CA GLY A 32 -14.70 -14.60 -28.75
C GLY A 32 -13.75 -14.90 -27.59
N ARG A 33 -12.46 -14.60 -27.73
CA ARG A 33 -11.43 -14.77 -26.70
C ARG A 33 -11.00 -13.43 -26.12
N GLY A 34 -10.51 -13.46 -24.89
CA GLY A 34 -9.90 -12.31 -24.24
C GLY A 34 -8.78 -12.73 -23.31
N ARG A 35 -7.91 -11.77 -22.99
CA ARG A 35 -6.91 -11.89 -21.92
C ARG A 35 -7.32 -10.97 -20.78
N ILE A 36 -6.94 -11.34 -19.56
CA ILE A 36 -6.96 -10.39 -18.45
C ILE A 36 -6.13 -9.18 -18.92
N ALA A 37 -6.68 -7.98 -18.78
CA ALA A 37 -5.91 -6.77 -19.05
C ALA A 37 -4.61 -6.81 -18.20
N LEU A 38 -3.61 -5.96 -18.45
CA LEU A 38 -2.49 -5.80 -17.51
C LEU A 38 -2.32 -4.33 -17.15
N ASP A 39 -2.07 -4.03 -15.87
CA ASP A 39 -1.66 -2.70 -15.43
C ASP A 39 -0.21 -2.52 -15.90
N SER A 40 0.02 -1.53 -16.76
CA SER A 40 1.36 -1.20 -17.26
C SER A 40 2.07 -0.15 -16.41
N THR A 41 1.40 0.35 -15.38
CA THR A 41 1.94 1.33 -14.44
C THR A 41 2.44 0.63 -13.17
N VAL A 42 3.21 1.36 -12.37
CA VAL A 42 3.62 0.92 -11.03
C VAL A 42 2.51 1.09 -9.99
N ALA A 43 1.29 1.52 -10.36
CA ALA A 43 0.22 1.80 -9.41
C ALA A 43 -0.13 0.60 -8.54
N THR A 44 -0.28 -0.58 -9.16
CA THR A 44 -0.58 -1.81 -8.43
C THR A 44 0.54 -2.16 -7.44
N ALA A 45 1.81 -2.02 -7.84
CA ALA A 45 2.94 -2.25 -6.95
C ALA A 45 2.99 -1.24 -5.79
N LEU A 46 2.75 0.05 -6.06
CA LEU A 46 2.67 1.09 -5.03
C LEU A 46 1.55 0.81 -4.02
N LEU A 47 0.37 0.38 -4.48
CA LEU A 47 -0.73 0.02 -3.59
C LEU A 47 -0.41 -1.19 -2.72
N VAL A 48 0.29 -2.20 -3.25
CA VAL A 48 0.74 -3.34 -2.45
C VAL A 48 1.74 -2.86 -1.39
N CYS A 49 2.71 -2.02 -1.76
CA CYS A 49 3.67 -1.46 -0.82
C CYS A 49 2.97 -0.68 0.31
N LEU A 50 2.00 0.18 0.00
CA LEU A 50 1.34 0.99 1.02
C LEU A 50 0.28 0.23 1.83
N GLY A 51 -0.47 -0.66 1.17
CA GLY A 51 -1.69 -1.27 1.70
C GLY A 51 -1.53 -2.66 2.30
N SER A 52 -0.34 -3.27 2.22
CA SER A 52 -0.03 -4.50 2.95
C SER A 52 0.77 -4.21 4.22
N ASP A 53 0.62 -5.07 5.22
CA ASP A 53 1.32 -4.91 6.49
C ASP A 53 2.76 -5.42 6.38
N ARG A 54 3.73 -4.51 6.58
CA ARG A 54 5.12 -4.89 6.79
C ARG A 54 5.30 -5.47 8.17
N ARG A 55 6.21 -6.44 8.29
CA ARG A 55 6.64 -6.92 9.60
C ARG A 55 7.38 -5.83 10.36
N ALA A 56 6.99 -5.59 11.61
CA ALA A 56 7.67 -4.68 12.52
C ALA A 56 9.08 -5.16 12.89
N ASP A 57 10.01 -4.22 13.08
CA ASP A 57 11.39 -4.48 13.50
C ASP A 57 11.46 -4.88 14.97
N ALA A 58 12.51 -5.61 15.37
CA ALA A 58 12.66 -6.12 16.72
C ALA A 58 12.52 -5.04 17.84
N THR A 59 12.87 -3.80 17.53
CA THR A 59 12.82 -2.66 18.45
C THR A 59 11.49 -1.89 18.41
N ASP A 60 10.62 -2.16 17.45
CA ASP A 60 9.34 -1.47 17.33
C ASP A 60 8.40 -1.86 18.49
N THR A 61 7.75 -0.85 19.05
CA THR A 61 6.67 -1.01 20.04
C THR A 61 5.39 -1.42 19.32
N LEU A 62 4.85 -2.58 19.66
CA LEU A 62 3.65 -3.11 19.00
C LEU A 62 2.37 -2.52 19.63
N PRO A 63 1.33 -2.22 18.83
CA PRO A 63 0.01 -1.77 19.33
C PRO A 63 -0.75 -2.75 20.23
N THR A 64 -0.29 -3.99 20.40
CA THR A 64 -1.07 -5.08 20.96
C THR A 64 -1.01 -5.18 22.50
N GLU A 65 -2.11 -4.80 23.16
CA GLU A 65 -2.52 -5.28 24.51
C GLU A 65 -3.66 -6.30 24.42
N ILE A 66 -3.92 -6.87 23.24
CA ILE A 66 -4.87 -7.98 23.18
C ILE A 66 -4.16 -9.18 23.80
N ALA A 67 -4.72 -9.71 24.89
CA ALA A 67 -4.41 -11.02 25.44
C ALA A 67 -4.79 -12.10 24.43
N LEU A 68 -4.09 -12.12 23.30
CA LEU A 68 -4.01 -13.30 22.47
C LEU A 68 -3.39 -14.38 23.34
N LEU A 69 -3.80 -15.65 23.14
CA LEU A 69 -3.21 -16.80 23.83
C LEU A 69 -1.68 -16.64 23.88
N PRO A 70 -0.96 -17.12 24.92
CA PRO A 70 0.48 -16.85 25.09
C PRO A 70 1.36 -17.11 23.85
N ALA A 71 0.92 -17.98 22.92
CA ALA A 71 1.56 -18.27 21.63
C ALA A 71 1.30 -17.25 20.50
N GLN A 72 0.40 -16.29 20.71
CA GLN A 72 -0.06 -15.29 19.73
C GLN A 72 0.19 -13.85 20.19
N SER A 73 0.31 -13.61 21.50
CA SER A 73 0.72 -12.31 22.09
C SER A 73 2.24 -12.15 22.17
N ALA A 74 3.00 -13.23 21.96
CA ALA A 74 4.46 -13.23 21.90
C ALA A 74 4.95 -13.97 20.63
N GLY A 75 6.02 -13.44 20.01
CA GLY A 75 6.70 -14.10 18.89
C GLY A 75 6.45 -13.46 17.51
N ALA A 76 6.87 -14.17 16.45
CA ALA A 76 6.92 -13.64 15.08
C ALA A 76 5.55 -13.23 14.50
N PHE A 77 4.44 -13.76 15.02
CA PHE A 77 3.08 -13.46 14.56
C PHE A 77 2.54 -12.12 15.08
N ALA A 78 3.00 -11.66 16.25
CA ALA A 78 2.59 -10.37 16.82
C ALA A 78 3.10 -9.17 15.99
N ARG A 79 4.18 -9.37 15.23
CA ARG A 79 4.83 -8.33 14.43
C ARG A 79 4.21 -8.14 13.04
N ARG A 80 3.08 -8.82 12.75
CA ARG A 80 2.43 -8.90 11.43
C ARG A 80 3.43 -9.25 10.31
N GLY A 81 3.02 -9.07 9.06
CA GLY A 81 3.87 -9.26 7.89
C GLY A 81 3.07 -9.68 6.65
N TRP A 82 3.65 -9.40 5.49
CA TRP A 82 3.06 -9.78 4.22
C TRP A 82 3.45 -11.22 3.90
N PRO A 83 2.49 -12.13 3.64
CA PRO A 83 2.82 -13.53 3.36
C PRO A 83 3.67 -13.71 2.09
N GLY A 84 3.63 -12.75 1.17
CA GLY A 84 4.44 -12.77 -0.05
C GLY A 84 5.92 -12.51 0.19
N ASP A 85 6.34 -12.10 1.40
CA ASP A 85 7.76 -11.93 1.75
C ASP A 85 8.56 -13.22 1.52
N ILE A 86 7.92 -14.41 1.62
CA ILE A 86 8.54 -15.71 1.35
C ILE A 86 9.03 -15.86 -0.11
N LEU A 87 8.46 -15.09 -1.03
CA LEU A 87 8.80 -15.12 -2.46
C LEU A 87 9.84 -14.07 -2.84
N LEU A 88 10.26 -13.22 -1.89
CA LEU A 88 11.21 -12.15 -2.13
C LEU A 88 12.65 -12.61 -1.86
N ALA A 89 13.60 -11.85 -2.39
CA ALA A 89 15.00 -12.02 -2.04
C ALA A 89 15.20 -11.81 -0.53
N GLU A 90 16.20 -12.50 0.03
CA GLU A 90 16.48 -12.44 1.46
C GLU A 90 16.71 -10.99 1.93
N GLY A 91 16.05 -10.61 3.03
CA GLY A 91 16.10 -9.26 3.58
C GLY A 91 15.12 -8.26 2.95
N VAL A 92 14.53 -8.56 1.80
CA VAL A 92 13.47 -7.72 1.21
C VAL A 92 12.14 -8.06 1.87
N ARG A 93 11.42 -7.03 2.29
CA ARG A 93 10.05 -7.12 2.78
C ARG A 93 9.20 -6.13 2.01
N LEU A 94 7.94 -6.45 1.76
CA LEU A 94 6.97 -5.50 1.23
C LEU A 94 5.96 -5.10 2.30
N GLY A 95 5.17 -4.07 1.98
CA GLY A 95 4.20 -3.48 2.89
C GLY A 95 4.74 -2.29 3.66
N SER A 96 3.86 -1.68 4.45
CA SER A 96 4.14 -0.53 5.31
C SER A 96 3.94 -0.86 6.79
N ARG A 97 4.63 -0.11 7.66
CA ARG A 97 4.45 -0.17 9.11
C ARG A 97 3.38 0.81 9.63
N LEU A 98 2.49 1.27 8.76
CA LEU A 98 1.43 2.23 9.12
C LEU A 98 0.53 1.72 10.24
N TRP A 99 0.35 0.40 10.35
CA TRP A 99 -0.40 -0.23 11.43
C TRP A 99 0.19 0.00 12.83
N LEU A 100 1.47 0.38 12.96
CA LEU A 100 2.07 0.75 14.25
C LEU A 100 1.51 2.07 14.80
N LEU A 101 0.90 2.91 13.95
CA LEU A 101 0.33 4.20 14.32
C LEU A 101 -1.06 4.10 14.97
N GLU A 102 -1.60 2.89 15.14
CA GLU A 102 -2.92 2.64 15.77
C GLU A 102 -2.99 3.13 17.24
N ARG A 103 -1.86 3.35 17.92
CA ARG A 103 -1.81 3.99 19.26
C ARG A 103 -1.34 5.44 19.24
N GLY A 104 -1.15 6.00 18.05
CA GLY A 104 -0.73 7.38 17.87
C GLY A 104 -1.72 8.36 18.50
N LYS A 105 -1.23 9.57 18.82
CA LYS A 105 -2.08 10.65 19.31
C LYS A 105 -2.86 11.35 18.20
N SER A 106 -2.74 10.86 16.97
CA SER A 106 -3.25 11.51 15.76
C SER A 106 -2.69 12.92 15.60
N ASP A 107 -1.40 13.09 15.91
CA ASP A 107 -0.71 14.37 15.87
C ASP A 107 0.27 14.47 14.68
N GLU A 108 1.01 15.58 14.62
CA GLU A 108 1.98 15.81 13.55
C GLU A 108 3.14 14.80 13.58
N THR A 109 3.48 14.25 14.75
CA THR A 109 4.51 13.21 14.90
C THR A 109 4.07 11.94 14.17
N ASP A 110 2.82 11.53 14.33
CA ASP A 110 2.27 10.36 13.64
C ASP A 110 2.21 10.58 12.12
N ARG A 111 1.89 11.81 11.69
CA ARG A 111 1.89 12.17 10.26
C ARG A 111 3.29 12.05 9.65
N VAL A 112 4.31 12.56 10.33
CA VAL A 112 5.71 12.46 9.88
C VAL A 112 6.20 11.01 9.90
N ALA A 113 5.87 10.24 10.94
CA ALA A 113 6.17 8.82 11.01
C ALA A 113 5.52 8.04 9.86
N ALA A 114 4.28 8.36 9.51
CA ALA A 114 3.59 7.75 8.37
C ALA A 114 4.28 8.02 7.03
N ILE A 115 4.82 9.22 6.82
CA ILE A 115 5.65 9.52 5.64
C ILE A 115 6.89 8.64 5.63
N GLY A 116 7.56 8.48 6.77
CA GLY A 116 8.73 7.60 6.90
C GLY A 116 8.40 6.14 6.59
N TYR A 117 7.31 5.60 7.15
CA TYR A 117 6.87 4.23 6.86
C TYR A 117 6.43 4.05 5.40
N ALA A 118 5.82 5.06 4.79
CA ALA A 118 5.49 5.03 3.38
C ALA A 118 6.74 5.02 2.49
N ALA A 119 7.73 5.85 2.81
CA ALA A 119 8.99 5.93 2.09
C ALA A 119 9.77 4.60 2.18
N GLU A 120 9.81 3.99 3.36
CA GLU A 120 10.37 2.66 3.55
C GLU A 120 9.65 1.62 2.68
N ALA A 121 8.32 1.62 2.71
CA ALA A 121 7.51 0.64 2.00
C ALA A 121 7.76 0.63 0.49
N VAL A 122 8.02 1.79 -0.11
CA VAL A 122 8.25 1.93 -1.55
C VAL A 122 9.72 1.85 -1.96
N SER A 123 10.66 1.77 -1.01
CA SER A 123 12.11 1.81 -1.29
C SER A 123 12.57 0.72 -2.26
N ALA A 124 12.22 -0.54 -2.00
CA ALA A 124 12.55 -1.66 -2.88
C ALA A 124 11.96 -1.50 -4.30
N LEU A 125 10.79 -0.85 -4.40
CA LEU A 125 10.18 -0.54 -5.70
C LEU A 125 10.95 0.58 -6.41
N ALA A 126 11.37 1.62 -5.70
CA ALA A 126 12.21 2.69 -6.24
C ALA A 126 13.54 2.15 -6.77
N ASP A 127 14.18 1.25 -6.01
CA ASP A 127 15.42 0.58 -6.44
C ASP A 127 15.21 -0.28 -7.69
N TRP A 128 14.08 -1.00 -7.77
CA TRP A 128 13.75 -1.83 -8.92
C TRP A 128 13.41 -1.04 -10.18
N THR A 129 12.68 0.07 -10.06
CA THR A 129 12.29 0.92 -11.20
C THR A 129 13.37 1.93 -11.61
N GLY A 130 14.27 2.29 -10.69
CA GLY A 130 15.17 3.44 -10.84
C GLY A 130 14.46 4.80 -10.80
N GLU A 131 13.20 4.84 -10.34
CA GLU A 131 12.43 6.09 -10.23
C GLU A 131 12.41 6.64 -8.80
N SER A 132 12.41 7.97 -8.68
CA SER A 132 12.12 8.61 -7.40
C SER A 132 10.62 8.52 -7.08
N ILE A 133 10.29 7.92 -5.95
CA ILE A 133 8.92 7.80 -5.44
C ILE A 133 8.73 8.81 -4.30
N GLN A 134 7.82 9.75 -4.48
CA GLN A 134 7.48 10.76 -3.48
C GLN A 134 6.35 10.27 -2.60
N THR A 135 6.50 10.39 -1.28
CA THR A 135 5.49 9.96 -0.31
C THR A 135 4.97 11.12 0.53
N ALA A 136 3.67 11.12 0.82
CA ALA A 136 3.03 12.14 1.64
C ALA A 136 1.94 11.52 2.52
N ALA A 137 1.65 12.18 3.65
CA ALA A 137 0.57 11.81 4.55
C ALA A 137 -0.25 13.05 4.93
N VAL A 138 -1.58 12.92 4.95
CA VAL A 138 -2.55 13.98 5.21
C VAL A 138 -3.66 13.45 6.12
N TRP A 139 -4.00 14.21 7.16
CA TRP A 139 -5.18 13.97 7.98
C TRP A 139 -6.44 14.38 7.21
N LEU A 140 -7.31 13.42 6.90
CA LEU A 140 -8.58 13.71 6.22
C LEU A 140 -9.64 14.24 7.20
N GLN A 141 -9.58 13.74 8.42
CA GLN A 141 -10.37 14.15 9.58
C GLN A 141 -9.61 13.70 10.85
N PRO A 142 -10.00 14.14 12.06
CA PRO A 142 -9.37 13.66 13.28
C PRO A 142 -9.38 12.13 13.35
N GLY A 143 -8.21 11.54 13.60
CA GLY A 143 -8.05 10.09 13.67
C GLY A 143 -8.18 9.37 12.32
N VAL A 144 -8.14 10.05 11.17
CA VAL A 144 -8.11 9.36 9.86
C VAL A 144 -6.98 9.90 8.99
N LEU A 145 -5.95 9.06 8.84
CA LEU A 145 -4.77 9.37 8.05
C LEU A 145 -4.88 8.75 6.66
N GLN A 146 -4.56 9.54 5.63
CA GLN A 146 -4.34 9.06 4.28
C GLN A 146 -2.88 9.18 3.91
N VAL A 147 -2.33 8.13 3.33
CA VAL A 147 -0.98 8.09 2.78
C VAL A 147 -1.06 8.02 1.26
N SER A 148 -0.11 8.67 0.59
CA SER A 148 0.01 8.64 -0.87
C SER A 148 1.44 8.45 -1.31
N ALA A 149 1.61 7.80 -2.46
CA ALA A 149 2.87 7.69 -3.16
C ALA A 149 2.69 8.12 -4.62
N ALA A 150 3.70 8.78 -5.19
CA ALA A 150 3.66 9.29 -6.55
C ALA A 150 5.01 9.13 -7.26
N THR A 151 4.96 8.72 -8.51
CA THR A 151 6.06 8.84 -9.48
C THR A 151 5.72 9.91 -10.52
N SER A 152 6.58 10.08 -11.53
CA SER A 152 6.35 11.01 -12.65
C SER A 152 5.07 10.69 -13.44
N GLY A 153 4.69 9.42 -13.52
CA GLY A 153 3.58 8.94 -14.36
C GLY A 153 2.32 8.51 -13.61
N VAL A 154 2.40 8.25 -12.30
CA VAL A 154 1.23 7.76 -11.54
C VAL A 154 1.27 8.18 -10.07
N SER A 155 0.09 8.37 -9.48
CA SER A 155 -0.08 8.58 -8.04
C SER A 155 -1.16 7.67 -7.50
N VAL A 156 -0.91 7.10 -6.33
CA VAL A 156 -1.87 6.27 -5.59
C VAL A 156 -2.05 6.82 -4.19
N ARG A 157 -3.22 6.56 -3.61
CA ARG A 157 -3.57 6.94 -2.24
C ARG A 157 -4.20 5.74 -1.55
N THR A 158 -3.86 5.52 -0.29
CA THR A 158 -4.58 4.56 0.54
C THR A 158 -5.99 5.11 0.82
N PRO A 159 -6.97 4.24 1.09
CA PRO A 159 -8.15 4.65 1.83
C PRO A 159 -7.73 5.36 3.12
N GLY A 160 -8.54 6.32 3.59
CA GLY A 160 -8.32 6.89 4.93
C GLY A 160 -8.47 5.78 5.96
N VAL A 161 -7.44 5.54 6.76
CA VAL A 161 -7.46 4.51 7.80
C VAL A 161 -7.65 5.21 9.14
N GLY A 162 -8.60 4.73 9.94
CA GLY A 162 -8.79 5.17 11.31
C GLY A 162 -7.57 4.82 12.15
N SER A 163 -6.95 5.82 12.78
CA SER A 163 -5.95 5.68 13.83
C SER A 163 -6.64 5.83 15.19
#